data_AF-A0AAN9I358-F1
#
_entry.id   AF-A0AAN9I358-F1
#
_cell.length_a   1.000
_cell.length_b   1.000
_cell.length_c   1.000
_cell.angle_alpha   90.00
_cell.angle_beta   90.00
_cell.angle_gamma   90.00
#
_symmetry.space_group_name_H-M   'P 1'
#
loop_
_entity.id
_entity.type
_entity.pdbx_description
1 polymer ?
#
loop_
_entity_poly.entity_id
_entity_poly.type
_entity_poly.pdbx_seq_one_letter_code
_entity_poly.pdbx_strand_id
1 'polypeptide(L)'
;MTSLRSLTLQELDNLRSLPDWLGNLGLLQSLCIDDCSQLMCLPTSIQNLCTLKKLRIYGCPKLERRCEKEKGEDWPKIAHIPIIYVDKRSMTSMFAAATTL
;
A
#
# COMPACT_ATOMS: atom_id res chain seq x y z
N MET A 1 -13.96 -10.23 19.91
CA MET A 1 -13.51 -9.92 18.53
C MET A 1 -12.99 -8.50 18.51
N THR A 2 -11.77 -8.29 18.03
CA THR A 2 -11.09 -7.00 18.04
C THR A 2 -11.77 -6.05 17.05
N SER A 3 -12.30 -4.92 17.55
CA SER A 3 -13.03 -3.93 16.75
C SER A 3 -12.11 -2.96 16.01
N LEU A 4 -11.00 -3.45 15.45
CA LEU A 4 -9.99 -2.59 14.86
C LEU A 4 -10.56 -1.87 13.62
N ARG A 5 -10.61 -0.54 13.68
CA ARG A 5 -11.15 0.32 12.61
C ARG A 5 -10.07 0.97 11.76
N SER A 6 -8.87 1.16 12.33
CA SER A 6 -7.74 1.76 11.63
C SER A 6 -6.48 0.97 11.92
N LEU A 7 -5.70 0.71 10.87
CA LEU A 7 -4.39 0.08 10.96
C LEU A 7 -3.40 0.95 10.16
N THR A 8 -2.28 1.27 10.80
CA THR A 8 -1.15 1.94 10.16
C THR A 8 0.06 1.05 10.27
N LEU A 9 0.73 0.81 9.15
CA LEU A 9 1.98 0.08 9.03
C LEU A 9 3.02 1.07 8.53
N GLN A 10 4.04 1.34 9.35
CA GLN A 10 5.02 2.39 9.07
C GLN A 10 6.43 1.84 9.26
N GLU A 11 7.34 2.17 8.32
CA GLU A 11 8.78 1.90 8.43
C GLU A 11 9.12 0.41 8.66
N LEU A 12 8.33 -0.49 8.07
CA LEU A 12 8.52 -1.95 8.17
C LEU A 12 9.45 -2.46 7.07
N ASP A 13 10.71 -2.02 7.07
CA ASP A 13 11.67 -2.32 6.00
C ASP A 13 12.07 -3.80 5.89
N ASN A 14 11.78 -4.64 6.88
CA ASN A 14 12.01 -6.08 6.77
C ASN A 14 10.77 -6.84 6.27
N LEU A 15 9.62 -6.17 6.17
CA LEU A 15 8.36 -6.81 5.81
C LEU A 15 8.21 -6.89 4.29
N ARG A 16 8.31 -8.11 3.75
CA ARG A 16 8.19 -8.35 2.30
C ARG A 16 6.76 -8.54 1.81
N SER A 17 5.86 -9.02 2.68
CA SER A 17 4.46 -9.28 2.37
C SER A 17 3.62 -9.09 3.62
N LEU A 18 2.39 -8.59 3.48
CA LEU A 18 1.45 -8.60 4.59
C LEU A 18 0.89 -10.02 4.78
N PRO A 19 0.77 -10.49 6.02
CA PRO A 19 0.19 -11.79 6.34
C PRO A 19 -1.32 -11.85 6.06
N ASP A 20 -1.83 -13.04 5.75
CA ASP A 20 -3.23 -13.25 5.36
C ASP A 20 -4.25 -12.91 6.45
N TRP A 21 -3.85 -12.90 7.73
CA TRP A 21 -4.75 -12.52 8.84
C TRP A 21 -5.31 -11.11 8.68
N LEU A 22 -4.69 -10.26 7.86
CA LEU A 22 -5.21 -8.94 7.53
C LEU A 22 -6.67 -9.01 7.06
N GLY A 23 -7.02 -10.02 6.25
CA GLY A 23 -8.38 -10.21 5.75
C GLY A 23 -9.41 -10.58 6.82
N ASN A 24 -8.98 -10.94 8.04
CA ASN A 24 -9.88 -11.22 9.16
C ASN A 24 -10.31 -9.95 9.91
N LEU A 25 -9.76 -8.79 9.55
CA LEU A 25 -10.14 -7.51 10.13
C LEU A 25 -11.43 -6.97 9.50
N GLY A 26 -12.53 -7.71 9.62
CA GLY A 26 -13.81 -7.42 8.96
C GLY A 26 -14.51 -6.12 9.39
N LEU A 27 -13.96 -5.37 10.36
CA LEU A 27 -14.44 -4.05 10.78
C LEU A 27 -13.46 -2.92 10.42
N LEU A 28 -12.38 -3.21 9.71
CA LEU A 28 -11.36 -2.24 9.32
C LEU A 28 -11.96 -1.24 8.32
N GLN A 29 -11.75 0.04 8.58
CA GLN A 29 -12.27 1.15 7.78
C GLN A 29 -11.16 1.97 7.14
N SER A 30 -9.96 1.97 7.72
CA SER A 30 -8.78 2.66 7.20
C SER A 30 -7.54 1.79 7.29
N LEU A 31 -6.80 1.66 6.19
CA LEU A 31 -5.49 1.03 6.12
C LEU A 31 -4.48 2.04 5.57
N CYS A 32 -3.40 2.26 6.31
CA CYS A 32 -2.30 3.14 5.92
C CYS A 32 -1.01 2.31 5.88
N ILE A 33 -0.27 2.39 4.78
CA ILE A 33 1.01 1.71 4.60
C ILE A 33 2.01 2.76 4.14
N ASP A 34 2.88 3.17 5.07
CA ASP A 34 3.76 4.30 4.90
C ASP A 34 5.23 3.83 5.05
N ASP A 35 6.10 4.25 4.13
CA ASP A 35 7.55 4.04 4.18
C ASP A 35 8.02 2.58 4.40
N CYS A 36 7.28 1.61 3.86
CA CYS A 36 7.63 0.18 3.90
C CYS A 36 8.36 -0.22 2.60
N SER A 37 9.67 0.07 2.52
CA SER A 37 10.43 0.01 1.25
C SER A 37 10.54 -1.40 0.63
N GLN A 38 10.53 -2.44 1.47
CA GLN A 38 10.63 -3.84 1.01
C GLN A 38 9.29 -4.54 0.80
N LEU A 39 8.17 -3.90 1.15
CA LEU A 39 6.85 -4.51 1.01
C LEU A 39 6.50 -4.62 -0.48
N MET A 40 6.41 -5.87 -0.95
CA MET A 40 6.32 -6.14 -2.38
C MET A 40 4.88 -6.16 -2.87
N CYS A 41 3.97 -6.81 -2.16
CA CYS A 41 2.61 -7.06 -2.64
C CYS A 41 1.56 -7.04 -1.51
N LEU A 42 0.29 -6.90 -1.92
CA LEU A 42 -0.86 -7.09 -1.04
C LEU A 42 -1.29 -8.57 -1.01
N PRO A 43 -1.69 -9.10 0.17
CA PRO A 43 -2.22 -10.45 0.30
C PRO A 43 -3.57 -10.52 -0.40
N THR A 44 -3.90 -11.69 -0.94
CA THR A 44 -5.19 -11.90 -1.63
C THR A 44 -6.37 -11.65 -0.68
N SER A 45 -6.20 -11.91 0.62
CA SER A 45 -7.22 -11.70 1.64
C SER A 45 -7.63 -10.24 1.87
N ILE A 46 -6.92 -9.26 1.29
CA ILE A 46 -7.31 -7.84 1.39
C ILE A 46 -8.69 -7.58 0.77
N GLN A 47 -9.10 -8.40 -0.21
CA GLN A 47 -10.43 -8.35 -0.81
C GLN A 47 -11.56 -8.67 0.18
N ASN A 48 -11.24 -9.31 1.31
CA ASN A 48 -12.21 -9.66 2.35
C ASN A 48 -12.53 -8.47 3.27
N LEU A 49 -11.81 -7.35 3.13
CA LEU A 49 -12.01 -6.14 3.92
C LEU A 49 -13.21 -5.32 3.41
N CYS A 50 -14.40 -5.91 3.41
CA CYS A 50 -15.60 -5.30 2.83
C CYS A 50 -16.02 -3.96 3.48
N THR A 51 -15.55 -3.68 4.70
CA THR A 51 -15.81 -2.41 5.41
C THR A 51 -14.77 -1.32 5.15
N LEU A 52 -13.70 -1.64 4.40
CA LEU A 52 -12.58 -0.73 4.19
C LEU A 52 -13.01 0.42 3.29
N LYS A 53 -12.91 1.63 3.83
CA LYS A 53 -13.31 2.87 3.15
C LYS A 53 -12.11 3.59 2.54
N LYS A 54 -10.94 3.44 3.16
CA LYS A 54 -9.75 4.18 2.81
C LYS A 54 -8.51 3.28 2.80
N LEU A 55 -7.75 3.36 1.72
CA LEU A 55 -6.41 2.80 1.59
C LEU A 55 -5.43 3.93 1.24
N ARG A 56 -4.34 4.03 2.00
CA ARG A 56 -3.17 4.84 1.65
C ARG A 56 -1.94 3.95 1.52
N ILE A 57 -1.20 4.15 0.44
CA ILE A 57 0.13 3.60 0.21
C ILE A 57 1.04 4.79 -0.14
N TYR A 58 2.06 5.01 0.68
CA TYR A 58 3.02 6.11 0.53
C TYR A 58 4.43 5.64 0.84
N GLY A 59 5.43 6.05 0.05
CA GLY A 59 6.82 5.67 0.29
C GLY A 59 7.09 4.16 0.17
N CYS A 60 6.25 3.43 -0.57
CA CYS A 60 6.33 1.98 -0.73
C CYS A 60 6.52 1.62 -2.21
N PRO A 61 7.70 1.89 -2.82
CA PRO A 61 7.86 1.96 -4.28
C PRO A 61 7.57 0.64 -5.03
N LYS A 62 7.72 -0.52 -4.38
CA LYS A 62 7.35 -1.82 -4.97
C LYS A 62 5.84 -2.00 -4.96
N LEU A 63 5.21 -1.72 -3.82
CA LEU A 63 3.77 -1.82 -3.63
C LEU A 63 2.99 -0.79 -4.46
N GLU A 64 3.47 0.46 -4.51
CA GLU A 64 2.89 1.55 -5.31
C GLU A 64 2.78 1.16 -6.79
N ARG A 65 3.83 0.57 -7.37
CA ARG A 65 3.81 0.09 -8.76
C ARG A 65 2.77 -1.01 -8.98
N ARG A 66 2.65 -1.95 -8.04
CA ARG A 66 1.65 -3.02 -8.13
C ARG A 66 0.22 -2.55 -7.87
N CYS A 67 0.05 -1.46 -7.13
CA CYS A 67 -1.24 -0.85 -6.86
C CYS A 67 -1.56 0.32 -7.81
N GLU A 68 -0.80 0.48 -8.89
CA GLU A 68 -1.04 1.54 -9.88
C GLU A 68 -2.44 1.37 -10.49
N LYS A 69 -3.22 2.46 -10.47
CA LYS A 69 -4.59 2.47 -10.98
C LYS A 69 -4.67 1.91 -12.41
N GLU A 70 -5.51 0.89 -12.58
CA GLU A 70 -5.82 0.20 -13.86
C GLU A 70 -4.66 -0.54 -14.54
N LYS A 71 -3.44 -0.49 -13.99
CA LYS A 71 -2.24 -1.08 -14.59
C LYS A 71 -1.52 -2.06 -13.68
N GLY A 72 -1.55 -1.79 -12.37
CA GLY A 72 -0.86 -2.57 -11.38
C GLY A 72 -1.51 -3.93 -11.15
N GLU A 73 -0.68 -4.96 -10.99
CA GLU A 73 -1.13 -6.35 -10.79
C GLU A 73 -2.02 -6.55 -9.54
N ASP A 74 -1.81 -5.74 -8.50
CA ASP A 74 -2.61 -5.77 -7.27
C ASP A 74 -3.81 -4.80 -7.32
N TRP A 75 -3.93 -3.95 -8.35
CA TRP A 75 -5.07 -3.02 -8.48
C TRP A 75 -6.45 -3.70 -8.39
N PRO A 76 -6.71 -4.85 -9.05
CA PRO A 76 -8.01 -5.52 -8.93
C PRO A 76 -8.39 -5.91 -7.50
N LYS A 77 -7.39 -6.16 -6.64
CA LYS A 77 -7.62 -6.51 -5.23
C LYS A 77 -8.16 -5.33 -4.42
N ILE A 78 -7.85 -4.11 -4.81
CA ILE A 78 -8.16 -2.88 -4.06
C ILE A 78 -9.18 -1.98 -4.75
N ALA A 79 -9.52 -2.25 -6.03
CA ALA A 79 -10.42 -1.42 -6.82
C ALA A 79 -11.84 -1.26 -6.24
N HIS A 80 -12.25 -2.16 -5.33
CA HIS A 80 -13.52 -2.08 -4.61
C HIS A 80 -13.52 -1.02 -3.48
N ILE A 81 -12.36 -0.49 -3.10
CA ILE A 81 -12.22 0.47 -2.01
C ILE A 81 -12.60 1.88 -2.51
N PRO A 82 -13.50 2.60 -1.81
CA PRO A 82 -13.98 3.91 -2.27
C PRO A 82 -12.90 4.98 -2.40
N ILE A 83 -11.94 5.02 -1.49
CA ILE A 83 -10.91 6.06 -1.42
C ILE A 83 -9.53 5.39 -1.41
N ILE A 84 -8.78 5.60 -2.48
CA ILE A 84 -7.44 5.01 -2.66
C ILE A 84 -6.45 6.14 -2.94
N TYR A 85 -5.42 6.23 -2.10
CA TYR A 85 -4.26 7.11 -2.30
C TYR A 85 -3.03 6.23 -2.51
N VAL A 86 -2.52 6.19 -3.74
CA VAL A 86 -1.23 5.58 -4.08
C VAL A 86 -0.38 6.71 -4.60
N ASP A 87 0.38 7.35 -3.71
CA ASP A 87 1.23 8.47 -4.08
C ASP A 87 2.52 7.91 -4.66
N LYS A 88 2.80 8.19 -5.93
CA LYS A 88 4.11 7.86 -6.48
C LYS A 88 5.05 8.92 -5.92
N ARG A 89 6.03 8.55 -5.09
CA ARG A 89 7.20 9.43 -4.92
C ARG A 89 7.80 9.64 -6.31
N SER A 90 7.48 10.76 -6.94
CA SER A 90 8.22 11.26 -8.09
C SER A 90 9.58 11.69 -7.56
N MET A 91 10.53 10.75 -7.48
CA MET A 91 11.94 11.00 -7.19
C MET A 91 12.73 11.40 -8.45
N THR A 92 12.10 12.08 -9.41
CA THR A 92 12.82 12.97 -10.32
C THR A 92 12.80 14.35 -9.66
N SER A 93 13.86 14.92 -9.08
CA SER A 93 15.29 14.85 -9.33
C SER A 93 16.03 15.19 -8.03
N MET A 94 16.77 14.24 -7.46
CA MET A 94 17.93 14.55 -6.63
C MET A 94 19.16 14.26 -7.50
N PHE A 95 19.78 15.34 -7.96
CA PHE A 95 21.07 15.39 -8.65
C PHE A 95 21.14 14.62 -9.98
N ALA A 96 20.80 15.32 -11.07
CA ALA A 96 21.51 15.07 -12.32
C ALA A 96 23.01 15.26 -12.04
N ALA A 97 23.77 14.23 -12.38
CA ALA A 97 25.19 14.10 -12.15
C ALA A 97 25.99 15.34 -12.60
N ALA A 98 27.05 15.63 -11.85
CA ALA A 98 28.15 16.44 -12.32
C ALA A 98 28.73 15.83 -13.60
N THR A 99 28.70 16.53 -14.74
CA THR A 99 29.72 16.43 -15.80
C THR A 99 29.62 17.64 -16.77
N THR A 100 30.63 18.51 -16.74
CA THR A 100 31.35 19.20 -17.85
C THR A 100 30.51 19.87 -18.97
N LEU A 101 30.58 21.18 -19.25
CA LEU A 101 31.72 22.12 -19.42
C LEU A 101 31.50 23.45 -18.69
#